data_AF-A0A937QAQ1-F1
#
_entry.id   AF-A0A937QAQ1-F1
#
_cell.length_a   1.000
_cell.length_b   1.000
_cell.length_c   1.000
_cell.angle_alpha   90.00
_cell.angle_beta   90.00
_cell.angle_gamma   90.00
#
_symmetry.space_group_name_H-M   'P 1'
#
loop_
_entity.id
_entity.type
_entity.pdbx_description
1 polymer ?
#
loop_
_entity_poly.entity_id
_entity_poly.type
_entity_poly.pdbx_seq_one_letter_code
_entity_poly.pdbx_strand_id
1 'polypeptide(L)'
;MSFSKNRYTLIATIFALFISLTLLGIEGEAALWDTPVRFANPIKGVHTASQPISGAAWIETGEGVVIIDTLTIPSFAADMMNKIKERGGTVKYIIYTHGHGDHVGGASAFLEDKPQIIANKYLPDRLDKYNYQAEHRARITAEQFNVRTVASKKKWVYPTQTFLGIKTIKLGSMTFELHTALGETDDVCWVWVPELKAAFIGDLLIGSFPNVGNPWKPTRMALRWAKTLEEVRAKNPEHIFYNGAAIHRKGEDALEVLDDTIEAIRTVFDQVIDYINKGVHITEMIHMVKLPEHLKDKPHLRFAYSRLEFFVFNTYRWYHGYFDGNPANLLPGPEKEVMAELMKVIGEPQKVLDRAEALSQTDQAQLGLEVLDVLIQAEPENVKARQMRMKLLKKIRRGDNNLMSRNAYTTFIARDRAFLVSKGVLKAEVKEVKPPYIFENKDEPLFTVTIPGEFVKQAPGNNIFAARAAGSTLSISVNKLEENPDLGQAAQGYADVLKRIGDGRAELGEVTETKLPDGTPAVEFVIKWATKNGVPLTTQALTVYKDGYSISMGTHTWAGKLPDKKILYSITFK
;
A
#
# COMPACT_ATOMS: atom_id res chain seq x y z
N MET A 1 -26.83 -13.91 -28.77
CA MET A 1 -25.83 -12.83 -28.60
C MET A 1 -26.17 -12.02 -27.37
N SER A 2 -25.59 -12.35 -26.22
CA SER A 2 -25.67 -11.57 -24.98
C SER A 2 -24.63 -12.15 -24.02
N PHE A 3 -23.38 -11.68 -24.10
CA PHE A 3 -22.32 -12.04 -23.17
C PHE A 3 -22.04 -10.88 -22.21
N SER A 4 -22.26 -11.20 -20.94
CA SER A 4 -21.84 -10.55 -19.68
C SER A 4 -21.00 -9.26 -19.75
N LYS A 5 -21.65 -8.12 -19.48
CA LYS A 5 -21.03 -6.84 -19.07
C LYS A 5 -20.64 -6.77 -17.58
N ASN A 6 -20.89 -7.81 -16.77
CA ASN A 6 -20.92 -7.69 -15.30
C ASN A 6 -19.72 -8.27 -14.51
N ARG A 7 -18.54 -8.46 -15.10
CA ARG A 7 -17.33 -8.86 -14.34
C ARG A 7 -16.20 -7.83 -14.28
N TYR A 8 -16.34 -6.72 -15.01
CA TYR A 8 -15.27 -5.72 -15.20
C TYR A 8 -15.26 -4.61 -14.14
N THR A 9 -16.22 -4.61 -13.22
CA THR A 9 -16.40 -3.54 -12.24
C THR A 9 -15.48 -3.69 -11.02
N LEU A 10 -14.99 -4.87 -10.66
CA LEU A 10 -14.50 -5.09 -9.28
C LEU A 10 -13.15 -4.44 -8.92
N ILE A 11 -12.19 -4.34 -9.85
CA ILE A 11 -10.88 -3.68 -9.56
C ILE A 11 -11.02 -2.15 -9.63
N ALA A 12 -11.78 -1.64 -10.61
CA ALA A 12 -12.23 -0.24 -10.62
C ALA A 12 -13.09 0.08 -9.39
N THR A 13 -13.84 -0.89 -8.85
CA THR A 13 -14.60 -0.76 -7.61
C THR A 13 -13.71 -0.80 -6.39
N ILE A 14 -12.56 -1.49 -6.38
CA ILE A 14 -11.62 -1.49 -5.24
C ILE A 14 -10.82 -0.18 -5.19
N PHE A 15 -10.38 0.34 -6.35
CA PHE A 15 -9.84 1.70 -6.42
C PHE A 15 -10.93 2.74 -6.09
N ALA A 16 -12.17 2.55 -6.54
CA ALA A 16 -13.30 3.40 -6.13
C ALA A 16 -13.67 3.23 -4.65
N LEU A 17 -13.49 2.06 -4.03
CA LEU A 17 -13.70 1.80 -2.61
C LEU A 17 -12.61 2.48 -1.77
N PHE A 18 -11.38 2.48 -2.26
CA PHE A 18 -10.25 3.22 -1.69
C PHE A 18 -10.49 4.73 -1.79
N ILE A 19 -11.01 5.22 -2.93
CA ILE A 19 -11.49 6.59 -3.12
C ILE A 19 -12.69 6.87 -2.19
N SER A 20 -13.58 5.91 -1.95
CA SER A 20 -14.76 6.03 -1.07
C SER A 20 -14.39 6.08 0.42
N LEU A 21 -13.41 5.28 0.86
CA LEU A 21 -12.91 5.27 2.23
C LEU A 21 -12.12 6.56 2.55
N THR A 22 -11.36 7.07 1.56
CA THR A 22 -10.72 8.39 1.66
C THR A 22 -11.73 9.54 1.55
N LEU A 23 -12.84 9.39 0.80
CA LEU A 23 -13.97 10.33 0.80
C LEU A 23 -14.65 10.43 2.18
N LEU A 24 -14.65 9.34 2.95
CA LEU A 24 -15.21 9.26 4.31
C LEU A 24 -14.21 9.58 5.43
N GLY A 25 -12.95 9.91 5.11
CA GLY A 25 -11.94 10.28 6.09
C GLY A 25 -11.47 9.15 7.01
N ILE A 26 -11.62 7.90 6.56
CA ILE A 26 -11.09 6.69 7.20
C ILE A 26 -9.63 6.51 6.73
N GLU A 27 -8.70 6.28 7.66
CA GLU A 27 -7.28 6.05 7.35
C GLU A 27 -7.13 4.86 6.39
N GLY A 28 -6.55 5.08 5.21
CA GLY A 28 -6.43 4.07 4.14
C GLY A 28 -5.49 2.90 4.47
N GLU A 29 -4.75 3.00 5.58
CA GLU A 29 -3.73 2.03 5.99
C GLU A 29 -4.36 0.70 6.46
N ALA A 30 -5.43 0.73 7.26
CA ALA A 30 -6.07 -0.49 7.79
C ALA A 30 -6.73 -1.36 6.69
N ALA A 31 -7.41 -0.76 5.71
CA ALA A 31 -8.17 -1.49 4.71
C ALA A 31 -7.30 -2.27 3.69
N LEU A 32 -6.07 -1.82 3.44
CA LEU A 32 -5.13 -2.44 2.49
C LEU A 32 -4.50 -3.71 3.06
N TRP A 33 -4.09 -3.69 4.33
CA TRP A 33 -3.43 -4.82 4.99
C TRP A 33 -4.41 -5.87 5.52
N ASP A 34 -5.68 -5.52 5.71
CA ASP A 34 -6.72 -6.45 6.17
C ASP A 34 -7.44 -7.19 5.03
N THR A 35 -7.14 -6.86 3.77
CA THR A 35 -7.77 -7.53 2.62
C THR A 35 -7.13 -8.91 2.41
N PRO A 36 -7.91 -10.01 2.49
CA PRO A 36 -7.38 -11.35 2.28
C PRO A 36 -6.77 -11.52 0.88
N VAL A 37 -5.72 -12.33 0.79
CA VAL A 37 -5.13 -12.73 -0.50
C VAL A 37 -6.17 -13.51 -1.30
N ARG A 38 -6.40 -13.11 -2.55
CA ARG A 38 -7.34 -13.78 -3.45
C ARG A 38 -6.58 -14.69 -4.40
N PHE A 39 -6.95 -15.97 -4.41
CA PHE A 39 -6.34 -16.98 -5.27
C PHE A 39 -7.20 -17.26 -6.50
N ALA A 40 -6.56 -17.44 -7.65
CA ALA A 40 -7.20 -17.88 -8.88
C ALA A 40 -6.34 -18.90 -9.64
N ASN A 41 -6.95 -19.60 -10.60
CA ASN A 41 -6.29 -20.55 -11.50
C ASN A 41 -6.71 -20.24 -12.96
N PRO A 42 -6.25 -19.11 -13.52
CA PRO A 42 -6.73 -18.59 -14.80
C PRO A 42 -6.40 -19.48 -16.01
N ILE A 43 -5.33 -20.27 -15.93
CA ILE A 43 -4.91 -21.24 -16.95
C ILE A 43 -4.50 -22.51 -16.22
N LYS A 44 -4.70 -23.69 -16.82
CA LYS A 44 -4.29 -24.96 -16.22
C LYS A 44 -2.80 -24.92 -15.82
N GLY A 45 -2.51 -25.15 -14.55
CA GLY A 45 -1.15 -25.15 -14.00
C GLY A 45 -0.58 -23.76 -13.71
N VAL A 46 -1.35 -22.69 -13.95
CA VAL A 46 -0.97 -21.30 -13.65
C VAL A 46 -1.92 -20.74 -12.62
N HIS A 47 -1.37 -20.42 -11.46
CA HIS A 47 -2.12 -19.88 -10.35
C HIS A 47 -1.68 -18.46 -10.03
N THR A 48 -2.60 -17.66 -9.51
CA THR A 48 -2.31 -16.28 -9.10
C THR A 48 -2.78 -16.03 -7.68
N ALA A 49 -2.06 -15.15 -6.99
CA ALA A 49 -2.38 -14.59 -5.70
C ALA A 49 -2.48 -13.07 -5.89
N SER A 50 -3.58 -12.44 -5.49
CA SER A 50 -3.83 -11.02 -5.74
C SER A 50 -4.22 -10.26 -4.49
N GLN A 51 -3.72 -9.03 -4.40
CA GLN A 51 -4.01 -8.04 -3.38
C GLN A 51 -4.46 -6.73 -4.06
N PRO A 52 -4.96 -5.73 -3.30
CA PRO A 52 -5.42 -4.48 -3.92
C PRO A 52 -4.36 -3.71 -4.72
N ILE A 53 -3.06 -3.85 -4.39
CA ILE A 53 -1.97 -3.07 -5.00
C ILE A 53 -1.20 -3.88 -6.05
N SER A 54 -0.93 -5.17 -5.79
CA SER A 54 -0.13 -6.06 -6.65
C SER A 54 -0.58 -7.52 -6.52
N GLY A 55 0.16 -8.43 -7.12
CA GLY A 55 -0.04 -9.87 -6.96
C GLY A 55 1.26 -10.67 -7.03
N ALA A 56 1.10 -11.97 -7.21
CA ALA A 56 2.12 -12.91 -7.62
C ALA A 56 1.49 -14.04 -8.44
N ALA A 57 2.30 -14.78 -9.18
CA ALA A 57 1.90 -16.02 -9.84
C ALA A 57 2.80 -17.19 -9.43
N TRP A 58 2.27 -18.41 -9.53
CA TRP A 58 3.09 -19.61 -9.53
C TRP A 58 2.63 -20.59 -10.60
N ILE A 59 3.62 -21.29 -11.17
CA ILE A 59 3.43 -22.19 -12.30
C ILE A 59 3.92 -23.58 -11.90
N GLU A 60 3.03 -24.56 -12.03
CA GLU A 60 3.31 -25.97 -11.78
C GLU A 60 3.88 -26.61 -13.05
N THR A 61 5.05 -27.24 -12.93
CA THR A 61 5.78 -27.78 -14.09
C THR A 61 5.84 -29.30 -14.16
N GLY A 62 5.40 -29.97 -13.09
CA GLY A 62 5.55 -31.41 -12.86
C GLY A 62 6.82 -31.79 -12.10
N GLU A 63 7.90 -31.01 -12.21
CA GLU A 63 9.18 -31.24 -11.50
C GLU A 63 9.43 -30.22 -10.36
N GLY A 64 8.51 -29.28 -10.19
CA GLY A 64 8.56 -28.23 -9.19
C GLY A 64 7.73 -27.02 -9.58
N VAL A 65 7.88 -25.96 -8.80
CA VAL A 65 7.14 -24.71 -8.97
C VAL A 65 8.08 -23.56 -9.30
N VAL A 66 7.67 -22.73 -10.25
CA VAL A 66 8.27 -21.41 -10.53
C VAL A 66 7.33 -20.33 -10.03
N ILE A 67 7.82 -19.47 -9.15
CA ILE A 67 7.11 -18.29 -8.64
C ILE A 67 7.52 -17.06 -9.44
N ILE A 68 6.57 -16.18 -9.73
CA ILE A 68 6.79 -14.85 -10.32
C ILE A 68 6.22 -13.83 -9.36
N ASP A 69 7.11 -13.02 -8.76
CA ASP A 69 6.87 -12.12 -7.64
C ASP A 69 6.39 -12.82 -6.35
N THR A 70 6.44 -12.12 -5.22
CA THR A 70 6.31 -12.72 -3.88
C THR A 70 5.40 -11.93 -2.95
N LEU A 71 4.51 -11.09 -3.49
CA LEU A 71 3.60 -10.25 -2.72
C LEU A 71 4.32 -9.26 -1.79
N THR A 72 3.54 -8.51 -1.00
CA THR A 72 4.03 -7.35 -0.26
C THR A 72 4.72 -7.66 1.06
N ILE A 73 4.27 -8.70 1.77
CA ILE A 73 4.79 -9.07 3.09
C ILE A 73 4.81 -10.60 3.28
N PRO A 74 5.66 -11.12 4.19
CA PRO A 74 5.82 -12.56 4.37
C PRO A 74 4.56 -13.31 4.77
N SER A 75 3.64 -12.69 5.53
CA SER A 75 2.40 -13.36 5.94
C SER A 75 1.49 -13.70 4.75
N PHE A 76 1.34 -12.79 3.79
CA PHE A 76 0.56 -13.04 2.58
C PHE A 76 1.23 -14.07 1.66
N ALA A 77 2.56 -14.01 1.58
CA ALA A 77 3.34 -15.01 0.86
C ALA A 77 3.26 -16.40 1.51
N ALA A 78 3.12 -16.48 2.84
CA ALA A 78 2.91 -17.74 3.53
C ALA A 78 1.57 -18.40 3.15
N ASP A 79 0.50 -17.62 2.94
CA ASP A 79 -0.78 -18.15 2.44
C ASP A 79 -0.61 -18.76 1.04
N MET A 80 0.16 -18.10 0.17
CA MET A 80 0.52 -18.63 -1.15
C MET A 80 1.39 -19.90 -1.04
N MET A 81 2.37 -19.93 -0.13
CA MET A 81 3.20 -21.11 0.09
C MET A 81 2.37 -22.30 0.59
N ASN A 82 1.39 -22.06 1.47
CA ASN A 82 0.47 -23.11 1.92
C ASN A 82 -0.30 -23.72 0.76
N LYS A 83 -0.78 -22.90 -0.19
CA LYS A 83 -1.45 -23.39 -1.41
C LYS A 83 -0.54 -24.21 -2.31
N ILE A 84 0.75 -23.87 -2.37
CA ILE A 84 1.75 -24.65 -3.11
C ILE A 84 2.00 -26.01 -2.42
N LYS A 85 2.17 -26.01 -1.09
CA LYS A 85 2.38 -27.24 -0.30
C LYS A 85 1.18 -28.19 -0.32
N GLU A 86 -0.05 -27.67 -0.22
CA GLU A 86 -1.29 -28.45 -0.34
C GLU A 86 -1.38 -29.24 -1.66
N ARG A 87 -0.67 -28.76 -2.69
CA ARG A 87 -0.61 -29.38 -4.03
C ARG A 87 0.63 -30.24 -4.23
N GLY A 88 1.45 -30.44 -3.20
CA GLY A 88 2.70 -31.19 -3.27
C GLY A 88 3.82 -30.47 -4.04
N GLY A 89 3.69 -29.16 -4.28
CA GLY A 89 4.69 -28.39 -5.01
C GLY A 89 5.91 -28.04 -4.15
N THR A 90 7.10 -28.12 -4.75
CA THR A 90 8.35 -27.56 -4.19
C THR A 90 8.81 -26.40 -5.04
N VAL A 91 9.06 -25.25 -4.44
CA VAL A 91 9.53 -24.04 -5.12
C VAL A 91 10.98 -24.23 -5.54
N LYS A 92 11.23 -24.22 -6.85
CA LYS A 92 12.58 -24.33 -7.42
C LYS A 92 13.15 -22.98 -7.82
N TYR A 93 12.29 -22.10 -8.33
CA TYR A 93 12.68 -20.77 -8.80
C TYR A 93 11.71 -19.71 -8.29
N ILE A 94 12.27 -18.55 -7.96
CA ILE A 94 11.52 -17.30 -7.77
C ILE A 94 12.09 -16.30 -8.77
N ILE A 95 11.24 -15.70 -9.58
CA ILE A 95 11.60 -14.64 -10.51
C ILE A 95 11.03 -13.34 -9.96
N TYR A 96 11.89 -12.36 -9.71
CA TYR A 96 11.42 -11.00 -9.42
C TYR A 96 11.26 -10.23 -10.73
N THR A 97 10.07 -9.70 -10.95
CA THR A 97 9.82 -8.86 -12.12
C THR A 97 10.49 -7.50 -11.98
N HIS A 98 10.57 -6.96 -10.77
CA HIS A 98 11.31 -5.74 -10.43
C HIS A 98 11.35 -5.53 -8.89
N GLY A 99 12.26 -4.67 -8.42
CA GLY A 99 12.56 -4.45 -7.00
C GLY A 99 11.57 -3.57 -6.23
N HIS A 100 10.28 -3.61 -6.56
CA HIS A 100 9.24 -2.96 -5.76
C HIS A 100 8.82 -3.83 -4.57
N GLY A 101 8.49 -3.17 -3.45
CA GLY A 101 8.28 -3.85 -2.17
C GLY A 101 7.07 -4.80 -2.17
N ASP A 102 6.09 -4.50 -3.00
CA ASP A 102 4.88 -5.26 -3.28
C ASP A 102 5.10 -6.45 -4.25
N HIS A 103 6.33 -6.62 -4.75
CA HIS A 103 6.75 -7.73 -5.63
C HIS A 103 7.82 -8.62 -4.97
N VAL A 104 8.64 -8.06 -4.09
CA VAL A 104 9.78 -8.79 -3.45
C VAL A 104 9.61 -8.97 -1.95
N GLY A 105 8.62 -8.33 -1.33
CA GLY A 105 8.53 -8.17 0.12
C GLY A 105 8.16 -9.43 0.88
N GLY A 106 7.47 -10.39 0.25
CA GLY A 106 7.09 -11.65 0.89
C GLY A 106 8.05 -12.81 0.67
N ALA A 107 9.17 -12.59 -0.03
CA ALA A 107 10.09 -13.65 -0.44
C ALA A 107 10.62 -14.55 0.68
N SER A 108 10.75 -14.03 1.91
CA SER A 108 11.25 -14.81 3.05
C SER A 108 10.37 -16.01 3.41
N ALA A 109 9.09 -16.02 2.99
CA ALA A 109 8.17 -17.13 3.22
C ALA A 109 8.51 -18.40 2.42
N PHE A 110 9.35 -18.29 1.39
CA PHE A 110 9.66 -19.38 0.45
C PHE A 110 11.06 -19.99 0.64
N LEU A 111 11.86 -19.48 1.59
CA LEU A 111 13.28 -19.83 1.70
C LEU A 111 13.56 -21.25 2.20
N GLU A 112 12.58 -21.91 2.81
CA GLU A 112 12.69 -23.30 3.27
C GLU A 112 13.06 -24.27 2.12
N ASP A 113 12.48 -24.04 0.94
CA ASP A 113 12.71 -24.87 -0.25
C ASP A 113 14.06 -24.57 -0.93
N LYS A 114 14.82 -23.58 -0.42
CA LYS A 114 16.09 -23.10 -0.99
C LYS A 114 16.01 -22.80 -2.50
N PRO A 115 15.03 -22.00 -2.94
CA PRO A 115 14.85 -21.71 -4.36
C PRO A 115 16.01 -20.88 -4.93
N GLN A 116 16.26 -20.99 -6.24
CA GLN A 116 17.05 -20.01 -6.95
C GLN A 116 16.20 -18.75 -7.20
N ILE A 117 16.67 -17.60 -6.72
CA ILE A 117 16.00 -16.31 -6.88
C ILE A 117 16.69 -15.55 -8.00
N ILE A 118 16.00 -15.35 -9.12
CA ILE A 118 16.54 -14.76 -10.34
C ILE A 118 15.93 -13.38 -10.55
N ALA A 119 16.79 -12.40 -10.84
CA ALA A 119 16.37 -11.03 -11.11
C ALA A 119 17.25 -10.32 -12.14
N ASN A 120 16.81 -9.16 -12.60
CA ASN A 120 17.65 -8.22 -13.32
C ASN A 120 18.89 -7.82 -12.49
N LYS A 121 20.05 -7.62 -13.15
CA LYS A 121 21.31 -7.14 -12.56
C LYS A 121 21.18 -5.91 -11.68
N TYR A 122 20.28 -4.99 -12.00
CA TYR A 122 20.12 -3.73 -11.26
C TYR A 122 19.15 -3.79 -10.07
N LEU A 123 18.49 -4.94 -9.85
CA LEU A 123 17.53 -5.07 -8.75
C LEU A 123 18.17 -4.87 -7.36
N PRO A 124 19.35 -5.44 -7.03
CA PRO A 124 20.00 -5.20 -5.74
C PRO A 124 20.20 -3.70 -5.43
N ASP A 125 20.67 -2.91 -6.40
CA ASP A 125 20.88 -1.47 -6.25
C ASP A 125 19.57 -0.73 -5.90
N ARG A 126 18.44 -1.19 -6.46
CA ARG A 126 17.12 -0.66 -6.13
C ARG A 126 16.71 -0.97 -4.68
N LEU A 127 16.96 -2.18 -4.21
CA LEU A 127 16.69 -2.56 -2.81
C LEU A 127 17.56 -1.75 -1.85
N ASP A 128 18.83 -1.56 -2.18
CA ASP A 128 19.76 -0.75 -1.40
C ASP A 128 19.32 0.72 -1.35
N LYS A 129 18.88 1.28 -2.49
CA LYS A 129 18.29 2.62 -2.57
C LYS A 129 17.10 2.78 -1.63
N TYR A 130 16.27 1.74 -1.44
CA TYR A 130 15.14 1.80 -0.51
C TYR A 130 15.61 1.97 0.94
N ASN A 131 16.71 1.31 1.31
CA ASN A 131 17.29 1.45 2.65
C ASN A 131 18.11 2.74 2.81
N TYR A 132 18.80 3.18 1.77
CA TYR A 132 19.55 4.44 1.74
C TYR A 132 18.63 5.65 1.91
N GLN A 133 17.44 5.60 1.31
CA GLN A 133 16.46 6.70 1.34
C GLN A 133 15.27 6.40 2.27
N ALA A 134 15.39 5.49 3.24
CA ALA A 134 14.26 4.95 4.00
C ALA A 134 13.35 6.04 4.60
N GLU A 135 13.93 7.06 5.23
CA GLU A 135 13.16 8.15 5.84
C GLU A 135 12.48 9.05 4.80
N HIS A 136 13.21 9.44 3.75
CA HIS A 136 12.65 10.25 2.67
C HIS A 136 11.50 9.51 1.99
N ARG A 137 11.71 8.22 1.69
CA ARG A 137 10.70 7.35 1.10
C ARG A 137 9.48 7.20 2.00
N ALA A 138 9.66 7.05 3.31
CA ALA A 138 8.55 7.00 4.26
C ALA A 138 7.73 8.29 4.22
N ARG A 139 8.38 9.46 4.21
CA ARG A 139 7.70 10.77 4.10
C ARG A 139 6.90 10.89 2.82
N ILE A 140 7.50 10.64 1.65
CA ILE A 140 6.77 10.79 0.37
C ILE A 140 5.70 9.72 0.17
N THR A 141 5.87 8.52 0.73
CA THR A 141 4.86 7.44 0.67
C THR A 141 3.64 7.82 1.52
N ALA A 142 3.88 8.39 2.71
CA ALA A 142 2.82 8.91 3.58
C ALA A 142 1.99 9.99 2.87
N GLU A 143 2.63 10.92 2.15
CA GLU A 143 1.92 11.92 1.36
C GLU A 143 1.17 11.30 0.18
N GLN A 144 1.83 10.43 -0.60
CA GLN A 144 1.24 9.83 -1.79
C GLN A 144 -0.01 9.01 -1.47
N PHE A 145 0.00 8.22 -0.39
CA PHE A 145 -1.08 7.31 -0.03
C PHE A 145 -1.95 7.79 1.13
N ASN A 146 -1.65 8.96 1.70
CA ASN A 146 -2.32 9.50 2.89
C ASN A 146 -2.34 8.48 4.06
N VAL A 147 -1.16 7.96 4.38
CA VAL A 147 -0.92 6.98 5.47
C VAL A 147 0.08 7.55 6.47
N ARG A 148 0.29 6.85 7.61
CA ARG A 148 1.26 7.32 8.60
C ARG A 148 2.69 7.23 8.04
N THR A 149 3.53 8.17 8.46
CA THR A 149 4.96 8.13 8.14
C THR A 149 5.62 7.09 9.02
N VAL A 150 5.95 5.93 8.45
CA VAL A 150 6.68 4.87 9.13
C VAL A 150 8.00 4.64 8.40
N ALA A 151 9.09 5.13 8.98
CA ALA A 151 10.44 4.88 8.47
C ALA A 151 10.92 3.53 9.00
N SER A 152 11.20 2.59 8.09
CA SER A 152 11.86 1.34 8.44
C SER A 152 12.81 0.90 7.32
N LYS A 153 14.02 0.53 7.71
CA LYS A 153 14.92 -0.22 6.82
C LYS A 153 14.40 -1.64 6.74
N LYS A 154 14.20 -2.14 5.52
CA LYS A 154 13.69 -3.49 5.32
C LYS A 154 14.85 -4.48 5.22
N LYS A 155 14.65 -5.66 5.80
CA LYS A 155 15.50 -6.83 5.57
C LYS A 155 15.01 -7.52 4.30
N TRP A 156 15.57 -7.14 3.16
CA TRP A 156 15.22 -7.72 1.87
C TRP A 156 15.83 -9.11 1.70
N VAL A 157 15.14 -9.96 0.95
CA VAL A 157 15.73 -11.18 0.37
C VAL A 157 16.31 -10.80 -0.99
N TYR A 158 17.63 -10.88 -1.12
CA TYR A 158 18.31 -10.54 -2.37
C TYR A 158 18.26 -11.71 -3.36
N PRO A 159 18.32 -11.43 -4.68
CA PRO A 159 18.42 -12.47 -5.68
C PRO A 159 19.70 -13.30 -5.49
N THR A 160 19.60 -14.62 -5.64
CA THR A 160 20.76 -15.53 -5.63
C THR A 160 21.50 -15.49 -6.97
N GLN A 161 20.82 -15.08 -8.04
CA GLN A 161 21.40 -14.91 -9.36
C GLN A 161 20.83 -13.65 -10.01
N THR A 162 21.70 -12.87 -10.64
CA THR A 162 21.28 -11.75 -11.49
C THR A 162 21.80 -11.89 -12.91
N PHE A 163 21.15 -11.24 -13.87
CA PHE A 163 21.54 -11.28 -15.28
C PHE A 163 21.17 -9.99 -16.04
N LEU A 164 21.71 -9.84 -17.24
CA LEU A 164 21.31 -8.84 -18.24
C LEU A 164 21.06 -9.54 -19.58
N GLY A 165 20.17 -8.99 -20.38
CA GLY A 165 19.74 -9.56 -21.65
C GLY A 165 18.64 -10.60 -21.46
N ILE A 166 18.80 -11.76 -22.12
CA ILE A 166 17.84 -12.85 -22.09
C ILE A 166 18.45 -14.03 -21.35
N LYS A 167 17.68 -14.64 -20.45
CA LYS A 167 18.04 -15.89 -19.77
C LYS A 167 16.89 -16.87 -19.91
N THR A 168 17.20 -18.11 -20.28
CA THR A 168 16.20 -19.18 -20.33
C THR A 168 16.40 -20.13 -19.16
N ILE A 169 15.31 -20.48 -18.49
CA ILE A 169 15.26 -21.59 -17.55
C ILE A 169 14.28 -22.66 -18.07
N LYS A 170 14.58 -23.92 -17.80
CA LYS A 170 13.70 -25.06 -18.10
C LYS A 170 13.45 -25.81 -16.80
N LEU A 171 12.20 -26.18 -16.56
CA LEU A 171 11.81 -27.01 -15.43
C LEU A 171 10.62 -27.87 -15.87
N GLY A 172 10.75 -29.20 -15.77
CA GLY A 172 9.78 -30.12 -16.34
C GLY A 172 9.49 -29.83 -17.81
N SER A 173 8.19 -29.69 -18.12
CA SER A 173 7.70 -29.45 -19.50
C SER A 173 7.65 -27.97 -19.91
N MET A 174 8.09 -27.04 -19.06
CA MET A 174 7.93 -25.61 -19.28
C MET A 174 9.27 -24.90 -19.54
N THR A 175 9.26 -23.99 -20.50
CA THR A 175 10.37 -23.08 -20.79
C THR A 175 10.00 -21.67 -20.32
N PHE A 176 10.88 -21.01 -19.59
CA PHE A 176 10.70 -19.63 -19.18
C PHE A 176 11.83 -18.78 -19.78
N GLU A 177 11.47 -17.88 -20.68
CA GLU A 177 12.36 -16.86 -21.21
C GLU A 177 12.23 -15.61 -20.35
N LEU A 178 13.31 -15.24 -19.66
CA LEU A 178 13.41 -14.06 -18.80
C LEU A 178 14.11 -12.96 -19.58
N HIS A 179 13.48 -11.80 -19.66
CA HIS A 179 13.95 -10.66 -20.45
C HIS A 179 14.16 -9.46 -19.54
N THR A 180 15.42 -9.04 -19.34
CA THR A 180 15.69 -7.77 -18.66
C THR A 180 15.37 -6.61 -19.58
N ALA A 181 14.76 -5.55 -19.05
CA ALA A 181 14.38 -4.38 -19.82
C ALA A 181 14.42 -3.10 -18.97
N LEU A 182 14.14 -1.97 -19.62
CA LEU A 182 13.91 -0.67 -18.99
C LEU A 182 12.46 -0.27 -19.24
N GLY A 183 11.75 0.18 -18.21
CA GLY A 183 10.37 0.62 -18.38
C GLY A 183 9.83 1.33 -17.15
N GLU A 184 8.87 0.70 -16.48
CA GLU A 184 8.31 1.17 -15.21
C GLU A 184 9.39 1.38 -14.14
N THR A 185 10.44 0.56 -14.20
CA THR A 185 11.67 0.65 -13.43
C THR A 185 12.91 0.40 -14.30
N ASP A 186 14.10 0.60 -13.74
CA ASP A 186 15.40 0.35 -14.38
C ASP A 186 15.86 -1.12 -14.28
N ASP A 187 15.14 -1.94 -13.52
CA ASP A 187 15.44 -3.34 -13.22
C ASP A 187 14.32 -4.30 -13.63
N VAL A 188 13.53 -3.94 -14.65
CA VAL A 188 12.44 -4.80 -15.16
C VAL A 188 12.99 -6.13 -15.65
N CYS A 189 12.27 -7.21 -15.35
CA CYS A 189 12.46 -8.57 -15.81
C CYS A 189 11.10 -9.18 -16.14
N TRP A 190 10.73 -9.25 -17.42
CA TRP A 190 9.47 -9.87 -17.83
C TRP A 190 9.70 -11.32 -18.29
N VAL A 191 8.67 -12.15 -18.16
CA VAL A 191 8.74 -13.61 -18.39
C VAL A 191 7.83 -14.00 -19.53
N TRP A 192 8.36 -14.70 -20.52
CA TRP A 192 7.59 -15.36 -21.57
C TRP A 192 7.63 -16.87 -21.38
N VAL A 193 6.46 -17.51 -21.41
CA VAL A 193 6.31 -18.97 -21.35
C VAL A 193 5.67 -19.46 -22.65
N PRO A 194 6.47 -19.93 -23.63
CA PRO A 194 5.98 -20.31 -24.96
C PRO A 194 4.88 -21.37 -24.92
N GLU A 195 5.04 -22.39 -24.08
CA GLU A 195 4.10 -23.52 -23.98
C GLU A 195 2.71 -23.08 -23.49
N LEU A 196 2.64 -21.96 -22.76
CA LEU A 196 1.40 -21.35 -22.28
C LEU A 196 0.93 -20.19 -23.14
N LYS A 197 1.75 -19.74 -24.11
CA LYS A 197 1.60 -18.46 -24.82
C LYS A 197 1.31 -17.29 -23.86
N ALA A 198 1.99 -17.30 -22.71
CA ALA A 198 1.72 -16.40 -21.60
C ALA A 198 2.90 -15.47 -21.30
N ALA A 199 2.62 -14.18 -21.13
CA ALA A 199 3.58 -13.17 -20.71
C ALA A 199 3.26 -12.67 -19.28
N PHE A 200 4.26 -12.66 -18.40
CA PHE A 200 4.18 -12.09 -17.06
C PHE A 200 5.10 -10.87 -17.01
N ILE A 201 4.51 -9.68 -16.95
CA ILE A 201 5.20 -8.44 -17.30
C ILE A 201 5.37 -7.47 -16.15
N GLY A 202 5.12 -7.92 -14.91
CA GLY A 202 5.16 -7.07 -13.71
C GLY A 202 4.29 -5.83 -13.89
N ASP A 203 4.86 -4.67 -13.61
CA ASP A 203 4.18 -3.38 -13.67
C ASP A 203 4.38 -2.65 -15.01
N LEU A 204 4.85 -3.34 -16.06
CA LEU A 204 4.84 -2.76 -17.41
C LEU A 204 3.42 -2.36 -17.85
N LEU A 205 2.39 -3.02 -17.30
CA LEU A 205 1.01 -2.53 -17.25
C LEU A 205 0.53 -2.55 -15.79
N ILE A 206 -0.22 -1.53 -15.37
CA ILE A 206 -0.72 -1.38 -13.98
C ILE A 206 -2.25 -1.27 -13.89
N GLY A 207 -2.97 -1.44 -15.00
CA GLY A 207 -4.43 -1.29 -15.05
C GLY A 207 -4.92 0.16 -14.91
N SER A 208 -4.02 1.13 -15.07
CA SER A 208 -4.32 2.57 -15.14
C SER A 208 -3.28 3.25 -16.04
N PHE A 209 -3.45 4.55 -16.29
CA PHE A 209 -2.51 5.31 -17.11
C PHE A 209 -1.05 5.15 -16.63
N PRO A 210 -0.08 4.91 -17.54
CA PRO A 210 1.31 4.67 -17.17
C PRO A 210 1.88 5.77 -16.26
N ASN A 211 2.46 5.34 -15.15
CA ASN A 211 3.15 6.22 -14.23
C ASN A 211 4.60 6.39 -14.69
N VAL A 212 4.90 7.32 -15.61
CA VAL A 212 6.28 7.66 -16.04
C VAL A 212 7.10 8.40 -14.95
N GLY A 213 6.48 8.59 -13.79
CA GLY A 213 7.02 9.29 -12.66
C GLY A 213 5.89 10.09 -12.03
N ASN A 214 6.07 10.46 -10.77
CA ASN A 214 5.09 11.23 -10.04
C ASN A 214 5.79 12.40 -9.32
N PRO A 215 5.04 13.33 -8.70
CA PRO A 215 5.62 14.53 -8.11
C PRO A 215 6.73 14.28 -7.08
N TRP A 216 6.80 13.09 -6.47
CA TRP A 216 7.77 12.78 -5.42
C TRP A 216 8.88 11.82 -5.82
N LYS A 217 8.72 11.08 -6.91
CA LYS A 217 9.60 9.96 -7.27
C LYS A 217 10.46 10.27 -8.50
N PRO A 218 11.59 9.58 -8.66
CA PRO A 218 12.42 9.71 -9.85
C PRO A 218 11.65 9.42 -11.14
N THR A 219 12.08 10.07 -12.22
CA THR A 219 11.53 9.86 -13.57
C THR A 219 11.84 8.44 -14.04
N ARG A 220 10.93 7.89 -14.83
CA ARG A 220 11.05 6.60 -15.52
C ARG A 220 11.20 6.82 -17.03
N MET A 221 11.62 5.80 -17.74
CA MET A 221 12.04 5.94 -19.13
C MET A 221 10.89 5.65 -20.10
N ALA A 222 10.00 6.64 -20.33
CA ALA A 222 8.80 6.50 -21.16
C ALA A 222 9.04 5.80 -22.51
N LEU A 223 9.96 6.31 -23.32
CA LEU A 223 10.25 5.75 -24.64
C LEU A 223 10.78 4.31 -24.56
N ARG A 224 11.63 4.01 -23.56
CA ARG A 224 12.13 2.64 -23.36
C ARG A 224 11.01 1.70 -22.92
N TRP A 225 10.12 2.18 -22.05
CA TRP A 225 8.93 1.44 -21.63
C TRP A 225 8.04 1.06 -22.83
N ALA A 226 7.73 2.01 -23.72
CA ALA A 226 6.97 1.70 -24.94
C ALA A 226 7.66 0.61 -25.78
N LYS A 227 8.97 0.72 -25.99
CA LYS A 227 9.76 -0.29 -26.72
C LYS A 227 9.72 -1.67 -26.04
N THR A 228 9.78 -1.73 -24.72
CA THR A 228 9.65 -2.99 -23.99
C THR A 228 8.25 -3.58 -24.12
N LEU A 229 7.20 -2.77 -24.11
CA LEU A 229 5.84 -3.25 -24.39
C LEU A 229 5.71 -3.74 -25.85
N GLU A 230 6.38 -3.10 -26.80
CA GLU A 230 6.46 -3.56 -28.20
C GLU A 230 7.15 -4.93 -28.31
N GLU A 231 8.22 -5.18 -27.53
CA GLU A 231 8.88 -6.49 -27.46
C GLU A 231 7.95 -7.58 -26.89
N VAL A 232 7.19 -7.27 -25.83
CA VAL A 232 6.16 -8.16 -25.29
C VAL A 232 5.09 -8.42 -26.36
N ARG A 233 4.61 -7.36 -27.01
CA ARG A 233 3.57 -7.43 -28.04
C ARG A 233 4.00 -8.27 -29.25
N ALA A 234 5.28 -8.24 -29.60
CA ALA A 234 5.86 -9.02 -30.69
C ALA A 234 5.86 -10.53 -30.41
N LYS A 235 5.81 -10.97 -29.14
CA LYS A 235 5.60 -12.38 -28.79
C LYS A 235 4.17 -12.87 -29.10
N ASN A 236 3.25 -11.95 -29.39
CA ASN A 236 1.84 -12.22 -29.67
C ASN A 236 1.18 -13.10 -28.58
N PRO A 237 1.18 -12.65 -27.31
CA PRO A 237 0.69 -13.44 -26.19
C PRO A 237 -0.81 -13.75 -26.30
N GLU A 238 -1.19 -15.01 -26.05
CA GLU A 238 -2.61 -15.35 -25.82
C GLU A 238 -3.04 -14.91 -24.42
N HIS A 239 -2.11 -14.89 -23.47
CA HIS A 239 -2.36 -14.53 -22.09
C HIS A 239 -1.37 -13.50 -21.58
N ILE A 240 -1.85 -12.46 -20.91
CA ILE A 240 -1.00 -11.47 -20.27
C ILE A 240 -1.35 -11.34 -18.79
N PHE A 241 -0.32 -11.39 -17.96
CA PHE A 241 -0.37 -11.23 -16.52
C PHE A 241 0.45 -9.99 -16.14
N TYR A 242 -0.20 -9.01 -15.51
CA TYR A 242 0.42 -7.74 -15.16
C TYR A 242 -0.06 -7.24 -13.79
N ASN A 243 0.53 -6.14 -13.32
CA ASN A 243 0.38 -5.63 -11.95
C ASN A 243 0.75 -6.72 -10.93
N GLY A 244 1.94 -7.31 -11.10
CA GLY A 244 2.38 -8.50 -10.36
C GLY A 244 1.52 -9.75 -10.62
N ALA A 245 0.91 -9.91 -11.80
CA ALA A 245 -0.05 -10.97 -12.09
C ALA A 245 -1.38 -10.92 -11.29
N ALA A 246 -1.67 -9.80 -10.62
CA ALA A 246 -3.00 -9.56 -10.05
C ALA A 246 -4.09 -9.42 -11.12
N ILE A 247 -3.70 -9.02 -12.34
CA ILE A 247 -4.61 -8.85 -13.46
C ILE A 247 -4.20 -9.78 -14.59
N HIS A 248 -5.19 -10.50 -15.14
CA HIS A 248 -5.04 -11.42 -16.25
C HIS A 248 -6.00 -11.03 -17.39
N ARG A 249 -5.47 -10.88 -18.61
CA ARG A 249 -6.27 -10.75 -19.84
C ARG A 249 -5.95 -11.87 -20.83
N LYS A 250 -6.88 -12.14 -21.73
CA LYS A 250 -6.80 -13.24 -22.70
C LYS A 250 -7.20 -12.78 -24.11
N GLY A 251 -6.51 -13.30 -25.12
CA GLY A 251 -6.87 -13.17 -26.53
C GLY A 251 -6.80 -11.71 -26.99
N GLU A 252 -7.81 -11.26 -27.72
CA GLU A 252 -7.89 -9.88 -28.23
C GLU A 252 -7.77 -8.84 -27.12
N ASP A 253 -8.38 -9.06 -25.95
CA ASP A 253 -8.29 -8.14 -24.81
C ASP A 253 -6.86 -8.05 -24.24
N ALA A 254 -6.03 -9.10 -24.38
CA ALA A 254 -4.62 -9.04 -24.01
C ALA A 254 -3.80 -8.18 -24.98
N LEU A 255 -4.13 -8.23 -26.28
CA LEU A 255 -3.47 -7.43 -27.30
C LEU A 255 -3.95 -5.97 -27.27
N GLU A 256 -5.24 -5.74 -27.06
CA GLU A 256 -5.84 -4.40 -26.98
C GLU A 256 -5.19 -3.58 -25.85
N VAL A 257 -5.06 -4.15 -24.64
CA VAL A 257 -4.44 -3.40 -23.52
C VAL A 257 -2.96 -3.08 -23.76
N LEU A 258 -2.24 -3.93 -24.51
CA LEU A 258 -0.87 -3.66 -24.92
C LEU A 258 -0.83 -2.53 -25.95
N ASP A 259 -1.61 -2.67 -27.02
CA ASP A 259 -1.63 -1.75 -28.15
C ASP A 259 -2.07 -0.34 -27.69
N ASP A 260 -3.16 -0.25 -26.93
CA ASP A 260 -3.67 1.00 -26.35
C ASP A 260 -2.61 1.68 -25.45
N THR A 261 -1.89 0.90 -24.63
CA THR A 261 -0.88 1.46 -23.72
C THR A 261 0.39 1.89 -24.46
N ILE A 262 0.82 1.13 -25.47
CA ILE A 262 1.95 1.51 -26.35
C ILE A 262 1.62 2.82 -27.06
N GLU A 263 0.44 2.92 -27.67
CA GLU A 263 -0.01 4.12 -28.37
C GLU A 263 -0.10 5.32 -27.42
N ALA A 264 -0.66 5.14 -26.22
CA ALA A 264 -0.74 6.18 -25.22
C ALA A 264 0.63 6.74 -24.83
N ILE A 265 1.60 5.87 -24.53
CA ILE A 265 2.96 6.29 -24.16
C ILE A 265 3.64 6.99 -25.34
N ARG A 266 3.60 6.41 -26.54
CA ARG A 266 4.23 6.96 -27.76
C ARG A 266 3.67 8.34 -28.09
N THR A 267 2.35 8.46 -28.15
CA THR A 267 1.69 9.70 -28.59
C THR A 267 1.91 10.84 -27.60
N VAL A 268 1.86 10.57 -26.30
CA VAL A 268 2.14 11.60 -25.27
C VAL A 268 3.62 11.96 -25.27
N PHE A 269 4.50 10.98 -25.40
CA PHE A 269 5.94 11.21 -25.51
C PHE A 269 6.30 12.10 -26.71
N ASP A 270 5.80 11.76 -27.90
CA ASP A 270 6.09 12.48 -29.14
C ASP A 270 5.60 13.93 -29.07
N GLN A 271 4.42 14.18 -28.50
CA GLN A 271 3.93 15.54 -28.24
C GLN A 271 4.86 16.32 -27.31
N VAL A 272 5.33 15.71 -26.21
CA VAL A 272 6.25 16.38 -25.28
C VAL A 272 7.57 16.73 -25.96
N ILE A 273 8.14 15.80 -26.73
CA ILE A 273 9.39 16.05 -27.47
C ILE A 273 9.20 17.15 -28.54
N ASP A 274 8.08 17.13 -29.28
CA ASP A 274 7.76 18.18 -30.25
C ASP A 274 7.66 19.55 -29.58
N TYR A 275 6.99 19.66 -28.43
CA TYR A 275 6.89 20.91 -27.68
C TYR A 275 8.22 21.36 -27.05
N ILE A 276 9.07 20.43 -26.60
CA ILE A 276 10.45 20.73 -26.20
C ILE A 276 11.22 21.37 -27.36
N ASN A 277 11.16 20.75 -28.55
CA ASN A 277 11.88 21.25 -29.73
C ASN A 277 11.37 22.62 -30.21
N LYS A 278 10.10 22.93 -29.94
CA LYS A 278 9.48 24.23 -30.23
C LYS A 278 9.75 25.29 -29.14
N GLY A 279 10.43 24.93 -28.05
CA GLY A 279 10.70 25.84 -26.94
C GLY A 279 9.46 26.23 -26.14
N VAL A 280 8.40 25.40 -26.16
CA VAL A 280 7.18 25.65 -25.38
C VAL A 280 7.49 25.48 -23.89
N HIS A 281 7.14 26.48 -23.09
CA HIS A 281 7.39 26.46 -21.66
C HIS A 281 6.57 25.37 -20.96
N ILE A 282 7.16 24.72 -19.95
CA ILE A 282 6.54 23.55 -19.28
C ILE A 282 5.16 23.86 -18.67
N THR A 283 4.95 25.08 -18.18
CA THR A 283 3.66 25.51 -17.60
C THR A 283 2.54 25.61 -18.62
N GLU A 284 2.85 25.84 -19.90
CA GLU A 284 1.87 25.81 -20.99
C GLU A 284 1.67 24.38 -21.48
N MET A 285 2.77 23.63 -21.60
CA MET A 285 2.80 22.28 -22.15
C MET A 285 1.87 21.30 -21.42
N ILE A 286 1.78 21.38 -20.10
CA ILE A 286 0.89 20.53 -19.28
C ILE A 286 -0.61 20.70 -19.62
N HIS A 287 -0.99 21.79 -20.27
CA HIS A 287 -2.36 22.06 -20.72
C HIS A 287 -2.59 21.75 -22.21
N MET A 288 -1.50 21.60 -22.98
CA MET A 288 -1.54 21.37 -24.42
C MET A 288 -1.51 19.88 -24.79
N VAL A 289 -0.78 19.07 -24.03
CA VAL A 289 -0.62 17.63 -24.31
C VAL A 289 -1.92 16.88 -24.01
N LYS A 290 -2.36 16.04 -24.95
CA LYS A 290 -3.62 15.29 -24.84
C LYS A 290 -3.44 13.83 -25.24
N LEU A 291 -4.29 12.96 -24.71
CA LEU A 291 -4.45 11.62 -25.26
C LEU A 291 -5.26 11.65 -26.56
N PRO A 292 -5.02 10.73 -27.50
CA PRO A 292 -5.95 10.45 -28.59
C PRO A 292 -7.37 10.21 -28.07
N GLU A 293 -8.38 10.73 -28.78
CA GLU A 293 -9.76 10.70 -28.29
C GLU A 293 -10.28 9.26 -28.10
N HIS A 294 -9.86 8.30 -28.94
CA HIS A 294 -10.27 6.89 -28.80
C HIS A 294 -9.65 6.18 -27.59
N LEU A 295 -8.61 6.74 -26.97
CA LEU A 295 -7.95 6.18 -25.77
C LEU A 295 -8.48 6.77 -24.46
N LYS A 296 -9.10 7.95 -24.51
CA LYS A 296 -9.46 8.75 -23.34
C LYS A 296 -10.36 8.04 -22.33
N ASP A 297 -11.33 7.26 -22.81
CA ASP A 297 -12.30 6.56 -21.96
C ASP A 297 -11.95 5.09 -21.70
N LYS A 298 -10.79 4.62 -22.19
CA LYS A 298 -10.34 3.24 -22.00
C LYS A 298 -10.13 2.95 -20.50
N PRO A 299 -10.79 1.92 -19.93
CA PRO A 299 -10.74 1.67 -18.49
C PRO A 299 -9.33 1.46 -17.93
N HIS A 300 -8.44 0.84 -18.70
CA HIS A 300 -7.05 0.55 -18.32
C HIS A 300 -6.10 1.75 -18.53
N LEU A 301 -6.57 2.89 -19.04
CA LEU A 301 -5.84 4.14 -19.19
C LEU A 301 -6.42 5.29 -18.35
N ARG A 302 -7.33 4.99 -17.42
CA ARG A 302 -7.91 6.01 -16.53
C ARG A 302 -6.84 6.67 -15.67
N PHE A 303 -7.03 7.97 -15.39
CA PHE A 303 -6.15 8.77 -14.54
C PHE A 303 -6.39 8.56 -13.03
N ALA A 304 -6.68 7.32 -12.62
CA ALA A 304 -6.97 6.99 -11.22
C ALA A 304 -5.71 7.02 -10.34
N TYR A 305 -4.56 6.62 -10.89
CA TYR A 305 -3.29 6.58 -10.17
C TYR A 305 -2.30 7.63 -10.69
N SER A 306 -2.00 7.63 -12.00
CA SER A 306 -1.22 8.67 -12.68
C SER A 306 -2.08 9.58 -13.56
N ARG A 307 -1.50 10.60 -14.21
CA ARG A 307 -2.16 11.55 -15.11
C ARG A 307 -1.18 12.15 -16.13
N LEU A 308 -1.72 12.80 -17.17
CA LEU A 308 -0.92 13.41 -18.25
C LEU A 308 0.09 14.42 -17.74
N GLU A 309 -0.29 15.30 -16.83
CA GLU A 309 0.59 16.36 -16.33
C GLU A 309 1.83 15.77 -15.66
N PHE A 310 1.69 14.66 -14.92
CA PHE A 310 2.84 13.98 -14.32
C PHE A 310 3.74 13.35 -15.38
N PHE A 311 3.15 12.78 -16.44
CA PHE A 311 3.92 12.25 -17.57
C PHE A 311 4.72 13.36 -18.25
N VAL A 312 4.09 14.52 -18.52
CA VAL A 312 4.72 15.68 -19.16
C VAL A 312 5.88 16.19 -18.31
N PHE A 313 5.67 16.48 -17.02
CA PHE A 313 6.74 16.93 -16.13
C PHE A 313 7.92 15.96 -16.08
N ASN A 314 7.65 14.66 -15.96
CA ASN A 314 8.72 13.68 -15.84
C ASN A 314 9.48 13.48 -17.14
N THR A 315 8.78 13.46 -18.29
CA THR A 315 9.43 13.39 -19.60
C THR A 315 10.24 14.65 -19.88
N TYR A 316 9.69 15.83 -19.61
CA TYR A 316 10.41 17.10 -19.72
C TYR A 316 11.68 17.10 -18.88
N ARG A 317 11.60 16.73 -17.59
CA ARG A 317 12.77 16.65 -16.71
C ARG A 317 13.88 15.75 -17.25
N TRP A 318 13.53 14.66 -17.95
CA TRP A 318 14.51 13.73 -18.50
C TRP A 318 15.23 14.25 -19.75
N TYR A 319 14.50 14.94 -20.64
CA TYR A 319 15.03 15.33 -21.96
C TYR A 319 15.43 16.80 -22.06
N HIS A 320 14.83 17.69 -21.27
CA HIS A 320 15.12 19.11 -21.25
C HIS A 320 16.05 19.52 -20.09
N GLY A 321 15.98 18.83 -18.95
CA GLY A 321 16.69 19.21 -17.72
C GLY A 321 15.84 20.10 -16.79
N TYR A 322 16.48 20.81 -15.87
CA TYR A 322 15.80 21.60 -14.83
C TYR A 322 15.61 23.08 -15.17
N PHE A 323 16.48 23.66 -16.00
CA PHE A 323 16.41 25.08 -16.35
C PHE A 323 15.25 25.30 -17.32
N ASP A 324 14.40 26.28 -17.05
CA ASP A 324 13.17 26.56 -17.81
C ASP A 324 13.33 27.71 -18.81
N GLY A 325 14.53 28.28 -18.93
CA GLY A 325 14.83 29.42 -19.80
C GLY A 325 14.67 30.78 -19.10
N ASN A 326 14.13 30.84 -17.88
CA ASN A 326 14.03 32.06 -17.10
C ASN A 326 15.28 32.22 -16.21
N PRO A 327 16.14 33.23 -16.44
CA PRO A 327 17.37 33.41 -15.66
C PRO A 327 17.13 33.59 -14.16
N ALA A 328 15.95 34.06 -13.73
CA ALA A 328 15.58 34.13 -12.31
C ALA A 328 15.46 32.75 -11.64
N ASN A 329 15.20 31.71 -12.43
CA ASN A 329 15.00 30.33 -11.98
C ASN A 329 16.24 29.45 -12.19
N LEU A 330 17.33 29.95 -12.78
CA LEU A 330 18.55 29.16 -13.02
C LEU A 330 19.28 28.80 -11.72
N LEU A 331 19.52 29.81 -10.88
CA LEU A 331 20.13 29.70 -9.55
C LEU A 331 19.35 30.62 -8.61
N PRO A 332 18.10 30.28 -8.27
CA PRO A 332 17.23 31.18 -7.53
C PRO A 332 17.77 31.44 -6.13
N GLY A 333 17.60 32.68 -5.67
CA GLY A 333 17.81 33.01 -4.25
C GLY A 333 16.78 32.30 -3.35
N PRO A 334 16.93 32.40 -2.02
CA PRO A 334 15.97 31.80 -1.09
C PRO A 334 14.55 32.32 -1.34
N GLU A 335 13.60 31.42 -1.59
CA GLU A 335 12.21 31.75 -1.95
C GLU A 335 11.56 32.73 -0.96
N LYS A 336 11.76 32.51 0.34
CA LYS A 336 11.24 33.38 1.40
C LYS A 336 11.68 34.85 1.25
N GLU A 337 12.91 35.10 0.83
CA GLU A 337 13.44 36.46 0.66
C GLU A 337 12.81 37.14 -0.55
N VAL A 338 12.71 36.42 -1.67
CA VAL A 338 12.03 36.90 -2.88
C VAL A 338 10.57 37.25 -2.60
N MET A 339 9.84 36.36 -1.92
CA MET A 339 8.43 36.56 -1.59
C MET A 339 8.22 37.71 -0.60
N ALA A 340 9.16 37.94 0.33
CA ALA A 340 9.12 39.09 1.23
C ALA A 340 9.29 40.43 0.47
N GLU A 341 10.17 40.51 -0.52
CA GLU A 341 10.29 41.70 -1.38
C GLU A 341 9.03 41.93 -2.23
N LEU A 342 8.45 40.86 -2.79
CA LEU A 342 7.17 40.95 -3.50
C LEU A 342 6.05 41.49 -2.59
N MET A 343 6.00 41.05 -1.33
CA MET A 343 5.04 41.58 -0.36
C MET A 343 5.26 43.07 -0.06
N LYS A 344 6.51 43.57 -0.04
CA LYS A 344 6.78 45.02 0.07
C LYS A 344 6.25 45.81 -1.12
N VAL A 345 6.31 45.24 -2.33
CA VAL A 345 5.76 45.85 -3.55
C VAL A 345 4.23 45.84 -3.53
N ILE A 346 3.62 44.74 -3.12
CA ILE A 346 2.14 44.60 -3.02
C ILE A 346 1.58 45.51 -1.91
N GLY A 347 2.35 45.69 -0.83
CA GLY A 347 2.00 46.47 0.35
C GLY A 347 1.20 45.65 1.36
N GLU A 348 -0.09 45.46 1.11
CA GLU A 348 -1.02 44.93 2.13
C GLU A 348 -1.37 43.45 1.91
N PRO A 349 -1.20 42.57 2.91
CA PRO A 349 -1.62 41.16 2.84
C PRO A 349 -3.09 40.94 2.46
N GLN A 350 -3.98 41.86 2.85
CA GLN A 350 -5.41 41.75 2.55
C GLN A 350 -5.69 41.77 1.04
N LYS A 351 -4.89 42.49 0.24
CA LYS A 351 -5.04 42.51 -1.23
C LYS A 351 -4.80 41.14 -1.86
N VAL A 352 -3.82 40.38 -1.34
CA VAL A 352 -3.53 39.01 -1.80
C VAL A 352 -4.69 38.09 -1.44
N LEU A 353 -5.21 38.19 -0.21
CA LEU A 353 -6.35 37.39 0.26
C LEU A 353 -7.60 37.65 -0.58
N ASP A 354 -7.95 38.92 -0.81
CA ASP A 354 -9.12 39.31 -1.58
C ASP A 354 -9.02 38.85 -3.04
N ARG A 355 -7.82 38.93 -3.62
CA ARG A 355 -7.57 38.44 -4.98
C ARG A 355 -7.69 36.92 -5.07
N ALA A 356 -7.09 36.19 -4.12
CA ALA A 356 -7.19 34.74 -4.03
C ALA A 356 -8.64 34.29 -3.86
N GLU A 357 -9.42 34.99 -3.02
CA GLU A 357 -10.85 34.75 -2.84
C GLU A 357 -11.63 34.98 -4.14
N ALA A 358 -11.42 36.12 -4.81
CA ALA A 358 -12.11 36.43 -6.06
C ALA A 358 -11.82 35.38 -7.15
N LEU A 359 -10.55 34.98 -7.32
CA LEU A 359 -10.16 33.91 -8.25
C LEU A 359 -10.81 32.58 -7.87
N SER A 360 -10.93 32.30 -6.56
CA SER A 360 -11.60 31.11 -6.05
C SER A 360 -13.09 31.04 -6.37
N GLN A 361 -13.75 32.16 -6.67
CA GLN A 361 -15.18 32.17 -7.04
C GLN A 361 -15.41 31.82 -8.51
N THR A 362 -14.35 31.71 -9.29
CA THR A 362 -14.37 31.24 -10.69
C THR A 362 -13.75 29.83 -10.79
N ASP A 363 -13.50 29.34 -12.00
CA ASP A 363 -12.76 28.09 -12.24
C ASP A 363 -11.23 28.24 -12.09
N GLN A 364 -10.77 29.34 -11.51
CA GLN A 364 -9.36 29.69 -11.34
C GLN A 364 -8.85 29.44 -9.91
N ALA A 365 -9.37 28.43 -9.21
CA ALA A 365 -8.95 28.13 -7.83
C ALA A 365 -7.46 27.78 -7.71
N GLN A 366 -6.88 27.11 -8.71
CA GLN A 366 -5.44 26.81 -8.76
C GLN A 366 -4.61 28.09 -8.91
N LEU A 367 -5.00 29.00 -9.80
CA LEU A 367 -4.36 30.32 -9.93
C LEU A 367 -4.50 31.15 -8.65
N GLY A 368 -5.66 31.09 -7.99
CA GLY A 368 -5.86 31.72 -6.68
C GLY A 368 -4.93 31.17 -5.60
N LEU A 369 -4.62 29.87 -5.65
CA LEU A 369 -3.66 29.22 -4.76
C LEU A 369 -2.23 29.72 -5.01
N GLU A 370 -1.83 29.87 -6.27
CA GLU A 370 -0.50 30.39 -6.64
C GLU A 370 -0.34 31.86 -6.22
N VAL A 371 -1.36 32.69 -6.44
CA VAL A 371 -1.37 34.09 -5.96
C VAL A 371 -1.26 34.15 -4.43
N LEU A 372 -2.01 33.29 -3.73
CA LEU A 372 -1.96 33.23 -2.27
C LEU A 372 -0.60 32.77 -1.75
N ASP A 373 0.11 31.91 -2.48
CA ASP A 373 1.36 31.33 -2.03
C ASP A 373 2.44 32.40 -1.80
N VAL A 374 2.43 33.49 -2.57
CA VAL A 374 3.28 34.67 -2.32
C VAL A 374 3.20 35.13 -0.86
N LEU A 375 1.98 35.27 -0.33
CA LEU A 375 1.77 35.67 1.06
C LEU A 375 2.15 34.57 2.04
N ILE A 376 1.91 33.30 1.71
CA ILE A 376 2.22 32.18 2.62
C ILE A 376 3.72 31.98 2.76
N GLN A 377 4.49 32.10 1.67
CA GLN A 377 5.94 31.96 1.71
C GLN A 377 6.60 33.16 2.41
N ALA A 378 6.08 34.37 2.19
CA ALA A 378 6.54 35.58 2.87
C ALA A 378 6.21 35.58 4.37
N GLU A 379 4.98 35.18 4.72
CA GLU A 379 4.46 35.14 6.10
C GLU A 379 3.93 33.74 6.47
N PRO A 380 4.81 32.75 6.75
CA PRO A 380 4.40 31.38 7.01
C PRO A 380 3.46 31.21 8.21
N GLU A 381 3.41 32.17 9.14
CA GLU A 381 2.56 32.14 10.32
C GLU A 381 1.21 32.86 10.11
N ASN A 382 0.93 33.37 8.90
CA ASN A 382 -0.29 34.12 8.61
C ASN A 382 -1.54 33.20 8.65
N VAL A 383 -2.33 33.37 9.71
CA VAL A 383 -3.55 32.59 9.98
C VAL A 383 -4.57 32.70 8.86
N LYS A 384 -4.84 33.92 8.37
CA LYS A 384 -5.84 34.16 7.33
C LYS A 384 -5.42 33.52 6.01
N ALA A 385 -4.13 33.60 5.66
CA ALA A 385 -3.59 32.99 4.45
C ALA A 385 -3.73 31.46 4.49
N ARG A 386 -3.40 30.82 5.61
CA ARG A 386 -3.58 29.35 5.76
C ARG A 386 -5.05 28.92 5.76
N GLN A 387 -5.95 29.71 6.35
CA GLN A 387 -7.40 29.47 6.23
C GLN A 387 -7.85 29.53 4.77
N MET A 388 -7.38 30.52 4.01
CA MET A 388 -7.67 30.64 2.57
C MET A 388 -7.08 29.46 1.78
N ARG A 389 -5.84 29.04 2.05
CA ARG A 389 -5.22 27.89 1.38
C ARG A 389 -6.02 26.62 1.61
N MET A 390 -6.48 26.37 2.84
CA MET A 390 -7.38 25.25 3.10
C MET A 390 -8.68 25.32 2.29
N LYS A 391 -9.27 26.50 2.11
CA LYS A 391 -10.49 26.69 1.31
C LYS A 391 -10.24 26.38 -0.16
N LEU A 392 -9.17 26.94 -0.74
CA LEU A 392 -8.75 26.72 -2.12
C LEU A 392 -8.43 25.24 -2.39
N LEU A 393 -7.60 24.62 -1.55
CA LEU A 393 -7.24 23.21 -1.67
C LEU A 393 -8.47 22.30 -1.58
N LYS A 394 -9.44 22.61 -0.70
CA LYS A 394 -10.71 21.86 -0.64
C LYS A 394 -11.51 21.98 -1.94
N LYS A 395 -11.51 23.15 -2.59
CA LYS A 395 -12.18 23.36 -3.88
C LYS A 395 -11.47 22.59 -5.00
N ILE A 396 -10.15 22.73 -5.14
CA ILE A 396 -9.33 22.02 -6.13
C ILE A 396 -9.51 20.51 -5.98
N ARG A 397 -9.36 19.99 -4.76
CA ARG A 397 -9.48 18.56 -4.45
C ARG A 397 -10.84 17.95 -4.81
N ARG A 398 -11.94 18.72 -4.74
CA ARG A 398 -13.29 18.19 -5.05
C ARG A 398 -13.41 17.75 -6.51
N GLY A 399 -12.70 18.41 -7.43
CA GLY A 399 -12.67 18.04 -8.85
C GLY A 399 -11.62 17.01 -9.21
N ASP A 400 -10.77 16.58 -8.26
CA ASP A 400 -9.64 15.70 -8.53
C ASP A 400 -9.90 14.26 -8.05
N ASN A 401 -9.91 13.34 -9.01
CA ASN A 401 -10.10 11.90 -8.82
C ASN A 401 -8.80 11.10 -8.89
N ASN A 402 -7.66 11.74 -9.16
CA ASN A 402 -6.37 11.09 -9.17
C ASN A 402 -5.86 10.90 -7.74
N LEU A 403 -5.52 9.65 -7.38
CA LEU A 403 -5.08 9.29 -6.03
C LEU A 403 -3.94 10.17 -5.53
N MET A 404 -2.93 10.40 -6.38
CA MET A 404 -1.71 11.09 -5.99
C MET A 404 -1.94 12.59 -5.74
N SER A 405 -2.48 13.34 -6.71
CA SER A 405 -2.73 14.78 -6.51
C SER A 405 -3.78 15.04 -5.42
N ARG A 406 -4.85 14.24 -5.38
CA ARG A 406 -5.87 14.36 -4.34
C ARG A 406 -5.31 14.16 -2.92
N ASN A 407 -4.43 13.18 -2.74
CA ASN A 407 -3.80 12.92 -1.45
C ASN A 407 -2.82 14.03 -1.09
N ALA A 408 -2.04 14.55 -2.04
CA ALA A 408 -1.19 15.72 -1.83
C ALA A 408 -2.01 16.90 -1.25
N TYR A 409 -3.11 17.27 -1.91
CA TYR A 409 -3.98 18.35 -1.42
C TYR A 409 -4.55 18.05 -0.03
N THR A 410 -4.92 16.79 0.24
CA THR A 410 -5.41 16.36 1.55
C THR A 410 -4.36 16.51 2.65
N THR A 411 -3.11 16.13 2.38
CA THR A 411 -1.98 16.30 3.30
C THR A 411 -1.78 17.78 3.65
N PHE A 412 -1.76 18.67 2.65
CA PHE A 412 -1.57 20.10 2.91
C PHE A 412 -2.75 20.73 3.66
N ILE A 413 -3.99 20.31 3.38
CA ILE A 413 -5.17 20.70 4.17
C ILE A 413 -5.00 20.26 5.64
N ALA A 414 -4.51 19.03 5.88
CA ALA A 414 -4.30 18.51 7.23
C ALA A 414 -3.19 19.28 7.97
N ARG A 415 -2.10 19.65 7.28
CA ARG A 415 -1.01 20.49 7.83
C ARG A 415 -1.51 21.86 8.26
N ASP A 416 -2.25 22.56 7.40
CA ASP A 416 -2.81 23.86 7.76
C ASP A 416 -3.85 23.75 8.88
N ARG A 417 -4.64 22.68 8.90
CA ARG A 417 -5.56 22.43 10.01
C ARG A 417 -4.82 22.31 11.33
N ALA A 418 -3.76 21.48 11.37
CA ALA A 418 -2.96 21.27 12.57
C ALA A 418 -2.33 22.59 13.06
N PHE A 419 -1.83 23.41 12.13
CA PHE A 419 -1.34 24.75 12.43
C PHE A 419 -2.43 25.65 13.04
N LEU A 420 -3.62 25.70 12.45
CA LEU A 420 -4.71 26.54 12.97
C LEU A 420 -5.22 26.07 14.33
N VAL A 421 -5.14 24.77 14.62
CA VAL A 421 -5.39 24.21 15.95
C VAL A 421 -4.34 24.66 16.95
N SER A 422 -3.05 24.61 16.58
CA SER A 422 -1.97 25.05 17.49
C SER A 422 -2.01 26.55 17.78
N LYS A 423 -2.62 27.36 16.90
CA LYS A 423 -2.90 28.79 17.13
C LYS A 423 -4.22 29.08 17.85
N GLY A 424 -4.99 28.06 18.24
CA GLY A 424 -6.29 28.22 18.90
C GLY A 424 -7.41 28.76 18.00
N VAL A 425 -7.18 28.85 16.69
CA VAL A 425 -8.14 29.37 15.70
C VAL A 425 -9.20 28.34 15.37
N LEU A 426 -8.79 27.08 15.23
CA LEU A 426 -9.70 25.94 15.11
C LEU A 426 -9.66 25.15 16.40
N LYS A 427 -10.82 24.64 16.83
CA LYS A 427 -10.85 23.61 17.87
C LYS A 427 -10.22 22.34 17.31
N ALA A 428 -9.38 21.69 18.12
CA ALA A 428 -9.03 20.31 17.86
C ALA A 428 -10.34 19.52 17.75
N GLU A 429 -10.60 18.91 16.59
CA GLU A 429 -11.58 17.85 16.56
C GLU A 429 -10.99 16.70 17.36
N VAL A 430 -11.61 16.39 18.51
CA VAL A 430 -11.41 15.10 19.15
C VAL A 430 -12.08 14.07 18.25
N LYS A 431 -11.41 13.70 17.15
CA LYS A 431 -11.50 12.32 16.69
C LYS A 431 -10.87 11.54 17.83
N GLU A 432 -11.69 10.76 18.53
CA GLU A 432 -11.34 9.83 19.60
C GLU A 432 -9.82 9.67 19.74
N VAL A 433 -9.25 10.21 20.82
CA VAL A 433 -7.81 10.11 21.10
C VAL A 433 -7.47 8.63 21.11
N LYS A 434 -6.76 8.12 20.08
CA LYS A 434 -5.98 6.90 20.19
C LYS A 434 -4.63 7.32 20.78
N PRO A 435 -4.37 7.14 22.08
CA PRO A 435 -3.05 7.45 22.62
C PRO A 435 -2.05 6.43 22.07
N PRO A 436 -0.89 6.86 21.53
CA PRO A 436 0.31 6.07 21.64
C PRO A 436 0.97 6.41 22.98
N TYR A 437 0.97 5.48 23.93
CA TYR A 437 1.88 5.59 25.08
C TYR A 437 3.25 5.05 24.67
N ILE A 438 4.27 5.91 24.76
CA ILE A 438 5.68 5.51 24.77
C ILE A 438 6.09 5.39 26.23
N PHE A 439 6.65 4.26 26.64
CA PHE A 439 7.47 4.17 27.84
C PHE A 439 8.88 3.78 27.41
N GLU A 440 9.83 4.69 27.63
CA GLU A 440 11.24 4.31 27.74
C GLU A 440 11.52 3.97 29.21
N ASN A 441 12.21 2.85 29.49
CA ASN A 441 13.42 2.92 30.30
C ASN A 441 14.32 1.69 30.11
N LYS A 442 15.61 1.96 30.30
CA LYS A 442 16.78 1.09 30.30
C LYS A 442 16.71 0.04 31.42
N ASP A 443 17.46 -1.04 31.17
CA ASP A 443 17.89 -2.10 32.10
C ASP A 443 16.88 -3.26 32.33
N GLU A 444 16.90 -4.16 31.33
CA GLU A 444 16.54 -5.59 31.22
C GLU A 444 15.42 -6.25 32.07
N PRO A 445 14.40 -6.79 31.37
CA PRO A 445 13.78 -8.10 31.66
C PRO A 445 14.11 -9.14 30.57
N LEU A 446 14.11 -10.44 30.93
CA LEU A 446 14.53 -11.54 30.04
C LEU A 446 13.69 -11.71 28.75
N PHE A 447 12.45 -11.20 28.66
CA PHE A 447 11.80 -10.78 27.39
C PHE A 447 10.49 -10.00 27.62
N THR A 448 10.25 -8.98 26.79
CA THR A 448 9.03 -8.13 26.74
C THR A 448 8.11 -8.58 25.60
N VAL A 449 6.81 -8.76 25.86
CA VAL A 449 5.82 -8.91 24.77
C VAL A 449 5.44 -7.54 24.24
N THR A 450 6.07 -7.17 23.13
CA THR A 450 5.73 -5.99 22.32
C THR A 450 4.78 -6.42 21.21
N ILE A 451 3.53 -5.92 21.21
CA ILE A 451 2.54 -6.26 20.18
C ILE A 451 2.40 -5.08 19.21
N PRO A 452 2.88 -5.19 17.96
CA PRO A 452 2.62 -4.17 16.94
C PRO A 452 1.19 -4.35 16.39
N GLY A 453 0.35 -3.33 16.53
CA GLY A 453 -0.99 -3.30 15.92
C GLY A 453 -1.94 -2.32 16.61
N GLU A 454 -2.95 -1.82 15.89
CA GLU A 454 -4.05 -1.08 16.49
C GLU A 454 -5.08 -2.06 17.05
N PHE A 455 -5.44 -1.94 18.32
CA PHE A 455 -6.56 -2.69 18.85
C PHE A 455 -7.88 -2.15 18.28
N VAL A 456 -8.67 -3.04 17.66
CA VAL A 456 -10.05 -2.70 17.27
C VAL A 456 -10.98 -3.09 18.42
N LYS A 457 -11.58 -2.09 19.08
CA LYS A 457 -12.67 -2.32 20.05
C LYS A 457 -13.85 -2.97 19.32
N GLN A 458 -14.22 -4.20 19.69
CA GLN A 458 -15.44 -4.81 19.16
C GLN A 458 -16.66 -4.33 19.93
N ALA A 459 -17.40 -3.40 19.31
CA ALA A 459 -18.71 -2.85 19.73
C ALA A 459 -18.72 -1.98 21.01
N PRO A 460 -19.73 -1.09 21.20
CA PRO A 460 -19.86 -0.28 22.40
C PRO A 460 -20.26 -1.18 23.58
N GLY A 461 -19.40 -1.25 24.62
CA GLY A 461 -19.70 -1.93 25.89
C GLY A 461 -18.87 -3.18 26.21
N ASN A 462 -18.05 -3.69 25.29
CA ASN A 462 -17.15 -4.82 25.54
C ASN A 462 -15.68 -4.39 25.42
N ASN A 463 -14.87 -4.69 26.44
CA ASN A 463 -13.43 -4.40 26.50
C ASN A 463 -12.60 -5.59 25.99
N ILE A 464 -12.96 -6.15 24.82
CA ILE A 464 -12.14 -7.18 24.17
C ILE A 464 -11.29 -6.54 23.08
N PHE A 465 -10.00 -6.79 23.19
CA PHE A 465 -8.94 -6.33 22.31
C PHE A 465 -8.33 -7.57 21.61
N ALA A 466 -8.17 -7.55 20.29
CA ALA A 466 -7.64 -8.69 19.53
C ALA A 466 -6.35 -8.32 18.78
N ALA A 467 -5.39 -9.25 18.75
CA ALA A 467 -4.16 -9.18 17.98
C ALA A 467 -3.94 -10.51 17.22
N ARG A 468 -3.39 -10.46 15.99
CA ARG A 468 -3.22 -11.65 15.13
C ARG A 468 -1.76 -11.89 14.77
N ALA A 469 -1.31 -13.14 14.87
CA ALA A 469 0.00 -13.57 14.37
C ALA A 469 -0.06 -15.04 13.90
N ALA A 470 0.44 -15.32 12.68
CA ALA A 470 0.74 -16.66 12.19
C ALA A 470 -0.32 -17.75 12.48
N GLY A 471 -1.58 -17.53 12.06
CA GLY A 471 -2.65 -18.53 12.21
C GLY A 471 -3.24 -18.67 13.61
N SER A 472 -2.74 -17.90 14.58
CA SER A 472 -3.26 -17.81 15.95
C SER A 472 -3.73 -16.38 16.23
N THR A 473 -4.88 -16.25 16.90
CA THR A 473 -5.36 -14.95 17.37
C THR A 473 -5.19 -14.87 18.88
N LEU A 474 -4.56 -13.82 19.38
CA LEU A 474 -4.54 -13.47 20.79
C LEU A 474 -5.71 -12.52 21.05
N SER A 475 -6.51 -12.78 22.07
CA SER A 475 -7.48 -11.82 22.58
C SER A 475 -7.22 -11.52 24.05
N ILE A 476 -7.43 -10.26 24.41
CA ILE A 476 -7.31 -9.74 25.76
C ILE A 476 -8.65 -9.13 26.12
N SER A 477 -9.26 -9.59 27.21
CA SER A 477 -10.48 -9.02 27.78
C SER A 477 -10.16 -8.36 29.10
N VAL A 478 -10.63 -7.13 29.32
CA VAL A 478 -10.45 -6.42 30.59
C VAL A 478 -11.80 -5.99 31.15
N ASN A 479 -12.28 -6.63 32.22
CA ASN A 479 -13.58 -6.31 32.82
C ASN A 479 -13.38 -5.66 34.19
N LYS A 480 -14.04 -4.53 34.43
CA LYS A 480 -14.15 -3.96 35.78
C LYS A 480 -15.21 -4.74 36.54
N LEU A 481 -14.90 -5.17 37.75
CA LEU A 481 -15.82 -5.92 38.60
C LEU A 481 -16.10 -5.10 39.86
N GLU A 482 -17.36 -5.08 40.27
CA GLU A 482 -17.81 -4.26 41.41
C GLU A 482 -17.38 -4.87 42.76
N GLU A 483 -17.11 -6.18 42.79
CA GLU A 483 -16.62 -6.94 43.95
C GLU A 483 -15.53 -7.94 43.52
N ASN A 484 -14.66 -8.36 44.45
CA ASN A 484 -13.56 -9.32 44.22
C ASN A 484 -14.13 -10.71 43.91
N PRO A 485 -14.25 -11.11 42.63
CA PRO A 485 -15.00 -12.30 42.27
C PRO A 485 -14.11 -13.54 42.36
N ASP A 486 -14.78 -14.68 42.51
CA ASP A 486 -14.20 -15.99 42.24
C ASP A 486 -13.62 -16.00 40.81
N LEU A 487 -12.35 -16.37 40.66
CA LEU A 487 -11.67 -16.44 39.37
C LEU A 487 -12.37 -17.40 38.40
N GLY A 488 -13.10 -18.40 38.91
CA GLY A 488 -13.98 -19.26 38.10
C GLY A 488 -15.10 -18.48 37.40
N GLN A 489 -15.72 -17.51 38.08
CA GLN A 489 -16.74 -16.63 37.46
C GLN A 489 -16.14 -15.72 36.40
N ALA A 490 -14.91 -15.24 36.61
CA ALA A 490 -14.22 -14.42 35.61
C ALA A 490 -13.87 -15.24 34.34
N ALA A 491 -13.48 -16.51 34.49
CA ALA A 491 -13.30 -17.44 33.38
C ALA A 491 -14.61 -17.69 32.62
N GLN A 492 -15.72 -17.88 33.34
CA GLN A 492 -17.05 -18.02 32.75
C GLN A 492 -17.48 -16.76 31.98
N GLY A 493 -17.24 -15.57 32.54
CA GLY A 493 -17.52 -14.31 31.86
C GLY A 493 -16.78 -14.16 30.53
N TYR A 494 -15.53 -14.63 30.45
CA TYR A 494 -14.77 -14.66 29.20
C TYR A 494 -15.36 -15.65 28.18
N ALA A 495 -15.78 -16.84 28.62
CA ALA A 495 -16.49 -17.81 27.77
C ALA A 495 -17.83 -17.26 27.25
N ASP A 496 -18.59 -16.55 28.08
CA ASP A 496 -19.84 -15.91 27.68
C ASP A 496 -19.62 -14.83 26.64
N VAL A 497 -18.49 -14.10 26.71
CA VAL A 497 -18.17 -13.13 25.65
C VAL A 497 -17.85 -13.85 24.34
N LEU A 498 -17.07 -14.94 24.37
CA LEU A 498 -16.82 -15.76 23.17
C LEU A 498 -18.12 -16.32 22.58
N LYS A 499 -19.07 -16.73 23.44
CA LYS A 499 -20.41 -17.15 23.04
C LYS A 499 -21.17 -16.06 22.28
N ARG A 500 -21.09 -14.80 22.74
CA ARG A 500 -21.75 -13.64 22.10
C ARG A 500 -21.11 -13.23 20.77
N ILE A 501 -19.78 -13.29 20.66
CA ILE A 501 -19.07 -12.89 19.43
C ILE A 501 -19.00 -14.02 18.39
N GLY A 502 -19.15 -15.27 18.82
CA GLY A 502 -19.23 -16.47 18.00
C GLY A 502 -20.62 -16.75 17.44
N ASP A 503 -20.90 -18.02 17.17
CA ASP A 503 -22.19 -18.52 16.69
C ASP A 503 -23.19 -18.87 17.81
N GLY A 504 -22.96 -18.39 19.03
CA GLY A 504 -23.77 -18.75 20.19
C GLY A 504 -23.36 -20.04 20.90
N ARG A 505 -22.33 -20.75 20.41
CA ARG A 505 -21.78 -21.95 21.05
C ARG A 505 -20.37 -21.68 21.57
N ALA A 506 -20.23 -21.67 22.90
CA ALA A 506 -18.96 -21.69 23.60
C ALA A 506 -19.11 -22.51 24.88
N GLU A 507 -18.18 -23.46 25.08
CA GLU A 507 -18.15 -24.38 26.21
C GLU A 507 -16.83 -24.20 26.96
N LEU A 508 -16.93 -23.72 28.20
CA LEU A 508 -15.82 -23.66 29.13
C LEU A 508 -15.49 -25.09 29.59
N GLY A 509 -14.24 -25.49 29.41
CA GLY A 509 -13.69 -26.74 29.91
C GLY A 509 -13.25 -26.63 31.37
N GLU A 510 -12.36 -27.53 31.79
CA GLU A 510 -11.81 -27.51 33.15
C GLU A 510 -11.05 -26.21 33.42
N VAL A 511 -11.29 -25.64 34.60
CA VAL A 511 -10.62 -24.45 35.13
C VAL A 511 -9.62 -24.92 36.18
N THR A 512 -8.36 -24.59 36.00
CA THR A 512 -7.27 -24.96 36.92
C THR A 512 -6.73 -23.71 37.60
N GLU A 513 -6.75 -23.70 38.94
CA GLU A 513 -6.10 -22.63 39.71
C GLU A 513 -4.59 -22.66 39.54
N THR A 514 -3.99 -21.48 39.43
CA THR A 514 -2.55 -21.28 39.30
C THR A 514 -2.14 -19.96 39.96
N LYS A 515 -0.84 -19.66 39.94
CA LYS A 515 -0.29 -18.37 40.36
C LYS A 515 0.68 -17.84 39.32
N LEU A 516 0.67 -16.54 39.11
CA LEU A 516 1.73 -15.86 38.35
C LEU A 516 3.08 -15.97 39.09
N PRO A 517 4.22 -15.72 38.40
CA PRO A 517 5.54 -15.75 39.04
C PRO A 517 5.70 -14.83 40.25
N ASP A 518 4.92 -13.75 40.33
CA ASP A 518 4.89 -12.80 41.46
C ASP A 518 3.94 -13.24 42.60
N GLY A 519 3.31 -14.41 42.48
CA GLY A 519 2.39 -14.98 43.46
C GLY A 519 0.92 -14.59 43.27
N THR A 520 0.59 -13.74 42.28
CA THR A 520 -0.79 -13.32 42.03
C THR A 520 -1.68 -14.52 41.64
N PRO A 521 -2.83 -14.75 42.30
CA PRO A 521 -3.76 -15.81 41.95
C PRO A 521 -4.31 -15.67 40.52
N ALA A 522 -4.36 -16.77 39.79
CA ALA A 522 -4.88 -16.83 38.42
C ALA A 522 -5.58 -18.16 38.15
N VAL A 523 -6.33 -18.24 37.06
CA VAL A 523 -6.91 -19.50 36.57
C VAL A 523 -6.59 -19.71 35.10
N GLU A 524 -6.22 -20.93 34.74
CA GLU A 524 -6.08 -21.40 33.37
C GLU A 524 -7.28 -22.23 32.97
N PHE A 525 -7.74 -22.08 31.73
CA PHE A 525 -8.88 -22.83 31.23
C PHE A 525 -8.85 -22.92 29.70
N VAL A 526 -9.63 -23.86 29.18
CA VAL A 526 -9.80 -24.08 27.74
C VAL A 526 -11.25 -23.86 27.35
N ILE A 527 -11.51 -23.17 26.23
CA ILE A 527 -12.85 -22.96 25.69
C ILE A 527 -12.92 -23.53 24.28
N LYS A 528 -13.90 -24.40 24.03
CA LYS A 528 -14.28 -24.82 22.68
C LYS A 528 -15.43 -23.94 22.21
N TRP A 529 -15.30 -23.32 21.05
CA TRP A 529 -16.33 -22.43 20.51
C TRP A 529 -16.30 -22.40 18.99
N ALA A 530 -17.29 -21.78 18.37
CA ALA A 530 -17.28 -21.56 16.92
C ALA A 530 -17.50 -20.09 16.56
N THR A 531 -16.82 -19.65 15.50
CA THR A 531 -17.03 -18.30 14.94
C THR A 531 -18.45 -18.18 14.35
N LYS A 532 -18.94 -16.95 14.11
CA LYS A 532 -20.23 -16.70 13.43
C LYS A 532 -20.39 -17.43 12.09
N ASN A 533 -19.28 -17.77 11.43
CA ASN A 533 -19.27 -18.47 10.15
C ASN A 533 -19.12 -20.00 10.31
N GLY A 534 -19.28 -20.53 11.53
CA GLY A 534 -19.25 -21.97 11.82
C GLY A 534 -17.86 -22.60 11.93
N VAL A 535 -16.79 -21.80 11.96
CA VAL A 535 -15.41 -22.34 12.10
C VAL A 535 -15.16 -22.75 13.56
N PRO A 536 -14.83 -24.03 13.85
CA PRO A 536 -14.57 -24.51 15.21
C PRO A 536 -13.17 -24.11 15.69
N LEU A 537 -13.10 -23.57 16.90
CA LEU A 537 -11.88 -23.08 17.53
C LEU A 537 -11.73 -23.66 18.95
N THR A 538 -10.48 -23.78 19.38
CA THR A 538 -10.10 -24.05 20.77
C THR A 538 -9.31 -22.86 21.29
N THR A 539 -9.65 -22.37 22.48
CA THR A 539 -8.99 -21.24 23.12
C THR A 539 -8.35 -21.72 24.41
N GLN A 540 -7.05 -21.53 24.58
CA GLN A 540 -6.41 -21.64 25.90
C GLN A 540 -6.27 -20.24 26.47
N ALA A 541 -6.76 -20.03 27.69
CA ALA A 541 -6.79 -18.72 28.31
C ALA A 541 -6.31 -18.75 29.76
N LEU A 542 -5.80 -17.60 30.20
CA LEU A 542 -5.40 -17.30 31.57
C LEU A 542 -6.16 -16.06 32.03
N THR A 543 -6.81 -16.15 33.19
CA THR A 543 -7.50 -15.01 33.82
C THR A 543 -6.85 -14.67 35.16
N VAL A 544 -6.66 -13.38 35.39
CA VAL A 544 -6.09 -12.84 36.62
C VAL A 544 -7.01 -11.72 37.11
N TYR A 545 -7.15 -11.59 38.43
CA TYR A 545 -7.88 -10.48 39.04
C TYR A 545 -6.93 -9.60 39.84
N LYS A 546 -7.00 -8.28 39.62
CA LYS A 546 -6.26 -7.31 40.41
C LYS A 546 -6.93 -5.93 40.40
N ASP A 547 -6.93 -5.28 41.56
CA ASP A 547 -7.35 -3.88 41.75
C ASP A 547 -8.73 -3.52 41.16
N GLY A 548 -9.70 -4.44 41.24
CA GLY A 548 -11.05 -4.21 40.70
C GLY A 548 -11.26 -4.64 39.25
N TYR A 549 -10.26 -5.29 38.63
CA TYR A 549 -10.32 -5.69 37.22
C TYR A 549 -9.96 -7.16 37.03
N SER A 550 -10.73 -7.88 36.21
CA SER A 550 -10.28 -9.14 35.61
C SER A 550 -9.66 -8.90 34.25
N ILE A 551 -8.53 -9.55 34.03
CA ILE A 551 -7.82 -9.54 32.76
C ILE A 551 -7.72 -10.99 32.30
N SER A 552 -8.34 -11.29 31.16
CA SER A 552 -8.29 -12.61 30.52
C SER A 552 -7.51 -12.52 29.23
N MET A 553 -6.50 -13.37 29.06
CA MET A 553 -5.72 -13.48 27.83
C MET A 553 -5.93 -14.86 27.22
N GLY A 554 -6.39 -14.93 25.97
CA GLY A 554 -6.69 -16.19 25.30
C GLY A 554 -6.03 -16.31 23.93
N THR A 555 -5.51 -17.49 23.63
CA THR A 555 -4.95 -17.84 22.31
C THR A 555 -5.92 -18.79 21.60
N HIS A 556 -6.37 -18.40 20.40
CA HIS A 556 -7.33 -19.15 19.60
C HIS A 556 -6.62 -19.96 18.52
N THR A 557 -6.84 -21.27 18.48
CA THR A 557 -6.34 -22.19 17.45
C THR A 557 -7.47 -22.98 16.80
N TRP A 558 -7.21 -23.52 15.60
CA TRP A 558 -8.13 -24.40 14.90
C TRP A 558 -8.32 -25.69 15.71
N ALA A 559 -9.55 -26.20 15.75
CA ALA A 559 -9.89 -27.41 16.51
C ALA A 559 -8.98 -28.59 16.11
N GLY A 560 -8.13 -29.05 17.04
CA GLY A 560 -7.26 -30.22 16.85
C GLY A 560 -5.89 -30.15 17.51
N LYS A 561 -5.42 -28.95 17.92
CA LYS A 561 -4.15 -28.81 18.65
C LYS A 561 -4.30 -27.83 19.79
N LEU A 562 -4.18 -28.32 21.04
CA LEU A 562 -4.02 -27.45 22.21
C LEU A 562 -2.73 -26.64 22.02
N PRO A 563 -2.72 -25.33 22.32
CA PRO A 563 -1.50 -24.52 22.29
C PRO A 563 -0.44 -25.12 23.22
N ASP A 564 0.84 -24.98 22.87
CA ASP A 564 1.93 -25.43 23.75
C ASP A 564 1.90 -24.60 25.04
N LYS A 565 1.88 -25.27 26.21
CA LYS A 565 1.80 -24.65 27.55
C LYS A 565 2.90 -23.63 27.82
N LYS A 566 4.00 -23.67 27.05
CA LYS A 566 5.15 -22.75 27.17
C LYS A 566 4.85 -21.28 26.79
N ILE A 567 3.63 -20.95 26.34
CA ILE A 567 3.23 -19.61 25.88
C ILE A 567 2.56 -18.80 27.02
N LEU A 568 3.05 -18.86 28.27
CA LEU A 568 2.38 -18.18 29.40
C LEU A 568 3.27 -17.17 30.14
N TYR A 569 2.66 -16.03 30.43
CA TYR A 569 3.23 -14.69 30.53
C TYR A 569 3.39 -14.21 31.99
N SER A 570 4.30 -13.25 32.24
CA SER A 570 4.27 -12.42 33.45
C SER A 570 3.39 -11.19 33.20
N ILE A 571 2.42 -10.93 34.07
CA ILE A 571 1.61 -9.71 34.08
C ILE A 571 2.15 -8.83 35.20
N THR A 572 2.86 -7.75 34.86
CA THR A 572 3.29 -6.76 35.84
C THR A 572 2.32 -5.60 35.84
N PHE A 573 1.81 -5.26 37.01
CA PHE A 573 0.93 -4.11 37.19
C PHE A 573 1.74 -2.94 37.77
N LYS A 574 1.46 -1.72 37.33
CA LYS A 574 1.99 -0.49 37.93
C LYS A 574 0.93 0.18 38.76
#